data_AF-A0AA97EIY0-F1
#
_entry.id   AF-A0AA97EIY0-F1
#
_cell.length_a   1.000
_cell.length_b   1.000
_cell.length_c   1.000
_cell.angle_alpha   90.00
_cell.angle_beta   90.00
_cell.angle_gamma   90.00
#
_symmetry.space_group_name_H-M   'P 1'
#
loop_
_entity.id
_entity.type
_entity.pdbx_description
1 polymer ?
#
loop_
_entity_poly.entity_id
_entity_poly.type
_entity_poly.pdbx_seq_one_letter_code
_entity_poly.pdbx_strand_id
1 'polypeptide(L)' 'MVSSLPAADIQTLVHTALQQGRLSRRDHLSLSTAMLSNPALTARDRQYINQMFDSIRAGRVRLAD' A
#
# COMPACT_ATOMS: atom_id res chain seq x y z
N MET A 1 10.44 15.98 4.01
CA MET A 1 10.30 14.83 4.93
C MET A 1 9.44 13.80 4.23
N VAL A 2 9.98 12.63 3.89
CA VAL A 2 9.20 11.56 3.28
C VAL A 2 8.56 10.75 4.41
N SER A 3 7.26 10.91 4.59
CA SER A 3 6.53 10.27 5.69
C SER A 3 6.54 8.76 5.47
N SER A 4 7.35 8.05 6.25
CA SER A 4 7.33 6.58 6.28
C SER A 4 6.07 6.15 7.04
N LEU A 5 5.15 5.46 6.37
CA LEU A 5 4.02 4.79 7.04
C LEU A 5 4.59 3.75 8.02
N PRO A 6 4.20 3.76 9.30
CA PRO A 6 4.60 2.70 10.23
C PRO A 6 3.96 1.37 9.82
N ALA A 7 4.61 0.25 10.16
CA ALA A 7 4.19 -1.09 9.71
C ALA A 7 2.73 -1.45 10.06
N ALA A 8 2.25 -1.01 11.22
CA ALA A 8 0.85 -1.22 11.64
C ALA A 8 -0.18 -0.49 10.75
N ASP A 9 0.22 0.61 10.12
CA ASP A 9 -0.64 1.37 9.20
C ASP A 9 -0.71 0.73 7.81
N ILE A 10 0.35 0.05 7.36
CA ILE A 10 0.39 -0.59 6.03
C ILE A 10 -0.66 -1.69 5.94
N GLN A 11 -0.71 -2.59 6.94
CA GLN A 11 -1.68 -3.68 6.93
C GLN A 11 -3.13 -3.17 6.97
N THR A 12 -3.41 -2.18 7.82
CA THR A 12 -4.75 -1.60 7.97
C THR A 12 -5.19 -0.90 6.69
N LEU A 13 -4.30 -0.14 6.06
CA LEU A 13 -4.54 0.54 4.80
C LEU A 13 -4.80 -0.44 3.66
N VAL A 14 -3.97 -1.47 3.51
CA VAL A 14 -4.17 -2.51 2.48
C VAL A 14 -5.49 -3.24 2.69
N HIS A 15 -5.82 -3.62 3.92
CA HIS A 15 -7.09 -4.29 4.21
C HIS A 15 -8.28 -3.41 3.83
N THR A 16 -8.26 -2.13 4.24
CA THR A 16 -9.33 -1.18 3.94
C THR A 16 -9.47 -0.97 2.43
N ALA A 17 -8.37 -0.81 1.72
CA ALA A 17 -8.37 -0.57 0.28
C ALA A 17 -8.88 -1.79 -0.52
N LEU A 18 -8.54 -3.01 -0.08
CA LEU A 18 -9.05 -4.25 -0.66
C LEU A 18 -10.56 -4.40 -0.44
N GLN A 19 -11.06 -4.11 0.76
CA GLN A 19 -12.49 -4.15 1.08
C GLN A 19 -13.29 -3.13 0.27
N GLN A 20 -12.76 -1.92 0.11
CA GLN A 20 -13.42 -0.84 -0.63
C GLN A 20 -13.28 -0.96 -2.15
N GLY A 21 -12.37 -1.81 -2.64
CA GLY A 21 -12.02 -1.86 -4.07
C GLY A 21 -11.41 -0.54 -4.58
N ARG A 22 -10.95 0.33 -3.69
CA ARG A 22 -10.43 1.67 -3.98
C ARG A 22 -9.21 1.97 -3.14
N LEU A 23 -8.25 2.67 -3.72
CA LEU A 23 -7.07 3.17 -3.03
C LEU A 23 -6.85 4.62 -3.43
N SER A 24 -6.57 5.50 -2.45
CA SER A 24 -6.21 6.89 -2.77
C SER A 24 -4.91 6.92 -3.59
N ARG A 25 -4.80 7.84 -4.54
CA ARG A 25 -3.52 8.08 -5.22
C ARG A 25 -2.41 8.46 -4.25
N ARG A 26 -2.74 9.17 -3.17
CA ARG A 26 -1.80 9.53 -2.09
C ARG A 26 -1.29 8.29 -1.37
N ASP A 27 -2.19 7.36 -1.08
CA ASP A 27 -1.86 6.11 -0.37
C ASP A 27 -1.03 5.20 -1.28
N HIS A 28 -1.38 5.09 -2.56
CA HIS A 28 -0.58 4.38 -3.55
C HIS A 28 0.85 4.91 -3.63
N LEU A 29 1.03 6.24 -3.67
CA LEU A 29 2.35 6.86 -3.67
C LEU A 29 3.11 6.57 -2.38
N SER A 30 2.41 6.60 -1.23
CA SER A 30 3.01 6.32 0.07
C SER A 30 3.48 4.87 0.17
N LEU A 31 2.69 3.90 -0.31
CA LEU A 31 3.08 2.50 -0.39
C LEU A 31 4.28 2.28 -1.34
N SER A 32 4.27 2.93 -2.51
CA SER A 32 5.37 2.86 -3.48
C SER A 32 6.66 3.41 -2.89
N THR A 33 6.57 4.52 -2.17
CA THR A 33 7.71 5.17 -1.51
C THR A 33 8.24 4.32 -0.37
N ALA A 34 7.36 3.71 0.43
CA ALA A 34 7.75 2.77 1.47
C ALA A 34 8.49 1.56 0.88
N MET A 35 8.03 1.02 -0.25
CA MET A 35 8.68 -0.07 -0.97
C MET A 35 10.10 0.25 -1.44
N LEU A 36 10.32 1.47 -1.93
CA LEU A 36 11.58 1.87 -2.54
C LEU A 36 12.60 2.39 -1.53
N SER A 37 12.13 3.03 -0.45
CA SER A 37 12.99 3.86 0.40
C SER A 37 12.92 3.53 1.89
N ASN A 38 12.08 2.60 2.34
CA ASN A 38 12.01 2.22 3.75
C ASN A 38 12.88 0.98 4.04
N PRO A 39 14.08 1.12 4.63
CA PRO A 39 14.93 -0.01 4.97
C PRO A 39 14.39 -0.87 6.12
N ALA A 40 13.46 -0.33 6.93
CA ALA A 40 12.82 -1.05 8.03
C ALA A 40 11.60 -1.87 7.59
N LEU A 41 11.28 -1.89 6.29
CA LEU A 41 10.13 -2.60 5.76
C LEU A 41 10.33 -4.11 5.85
N THR A 42 9.52 -4.78 6.67
CA THR A 42 9.64 -6.23 6.89
C THR A 42 9.18 -7.02 5.66
N ALA A 43 9.56 -8.30 5.59
CA ALA A 43 9.09 -9.19 4.52
C ALA A 43 7.55 -9.29 4.49
N ARG A 44 6.90 -9.21 5.66
CA ARG A 44 5.44 -9.26 5.78
C ARG A 44 4.78 -7.98 5.25
N ASP A 45 5.34 -6.82 5.60
CA ASP A 45 4.87 -5.53 5.05
C ASP A 45 5.01 -5.53 3.53
N ARG A 46 6.13 -6.08 3.03
CA ARG A 46 6.35 -6.23 1.59
C ARG A 46 5.29 -7.06 0.91
N GLN A 47 4.87 -8.17 1.51
CA GLN A 47 3.77 -8.99 0.99
C GLN A 47 2.45 -8.22 0.91
N TYR A 48 2.09 -7.44 1.94
CA TYR A 48 0.86 -6.65 1.91
C TYR A 48 0.87 -5.61 0.80
N ILE A 49 1.99 -4.90 0.62
CA ILE A 49 2.10 -3.92 -0.46
C ILE A 49 2.04 -4.59 -1.84
N ASN A 50 2.72 -5.72 -2.03
CA ASN A 50 2.66 -6.46 -3.29
C ASN A 50 1.24 -6.94 -3.59
N GLN A 51 0.53 -7.48 -2.60
CA GLN A 51 -0.88 -7.87 -2.74
C GLN A 51 -1.76 -6.70 -3.19
N MET A 52 -1.51 -5.50 -2.66
CA MET A 52 -2.21 -4.29 -3.04
C MET A 52 -1.96 -3.95 -4.52
N PHE A 53 -0.70 -3.96 -4.96
CA PHE A 53 -0.33 -3.67 -6.34
C PHE A 53 -0.84 -4.71 -7.33
N ASP A 54 -0.81 -6.00 -6.96
CA ASP A 54 -1.41 -7.06 -7.76
C ASP A 54 -2.92 -6.88 -7.90
N SER A 55 -3.60 -6.45 -6.83
CA SER A 55 -5.05 -6.18 -6.86
C SER A 55 -5.40 -4.99 -7.74
N ILE A 56 -4.53 -3.97 -7.80
CA ILE A 56 -4.66 -2.85 -8.74
C ILE A 56 -4.44 -3.32 -10.17
N ARG A 57 -3.37 -4.09 -10.43
CA ARG A 57 -3.05 -4.62 -11.76
C ARG A 57 -4.14 -5.56 -12.29
N ALA A 58 -4.74 -6.34 -11.41
CA ALA A 58 -5.88 -7.21 -11.72
C ALA A 58 -7.20 -6.44 -11.90
N GLY A 59 -7.22 -5.13 -11.67
CA GLY A 59 -8.41 -4.28 -11.77
C GLY A 59 -9.43 -4.47 -10.64
N ARG A 60 -9.10 -5.24 -9.60
CA ARG A 60 -9.94 -5.44 -8.41
C ARG A 60 -9.97 -4.21 -7.52
N VAL A 61 -8.88 -3.45 -7.50
CA VAL A 61 -8.81 -2.16 -6.85
C VAL A 61 -8.54 -1.07 -7.88
N ARG A 62 -9.29 0.03 -7.79
CA ARG A 62 -9.10 1.20 -8.63
C ARG A 62 -8.44 2.32 -7.84
N LEU A 63 -7.52 3.04 -8.48
CA LEU A 63 -6.99 4.27 -7.94
C LEU A 63 -8.05 5.36 -8.04
N ALA A 64 -8.41 5.93 -6.90
CA ALA A 64 -9.40 7.00 -6.82
C ALA A 64 -8.92 8.11 -5.88
N ASP A 65 -9.64 9.22 -5.86
CA ASP A 65 -9.50 10.26 -4.84
C ASP A 65 -10.88 10.45 -4.19
#